data_AF-A0AAV6LMN3-F1
#
_entry.id   AF-A0AAV6LMN3-F1
#
_cell.length_a   1.000
_cell.length_b   1.000
_cell.length_c   1.000
_cell.angle_alpha   90.00
_cell.angle_beta   90.00
_cell.angle_gamma   90.00
#
_symmetry.space_group_name_H-M   'P 1'
#
loop_
_entity.id
_entity.type
_entity.pdbx_description
1 polymer ?
#
loop_
_entity_poly.entity_id
_entity_poly.type
_entity_poly.pdbx_seq_one_letter_code
_entity_poly.pdbx_strand_id
1 'polypeptide(L)'
;MEFKNSTFIKLLIVQCLSVFGLAQNFDFFYFVQQWPGSYCDTQRSCCYPTTGKPDTGFGIHGLWPNYNNGYYPSNCDPNSPFKQSTVSDLISSLQKSWPTLACPSGNGLSFWSHEWVKHGTCSEAVLDQHGYFKSALKLKAQIDLLQILLGAGINPDGGSYSISSIQNAVRNAIGSTPGIECNVDASGNSQLYQVYICIDTSGSNIIECPIMPNSDRCDSAVVFPAF
;
A
#
# COMPACT_ATOMS: atom_id res chain seq x y z
N MET A 1 46.21 -26.93 62.45
CA MET A 1 44.79 -26.66 62.14
C MET A 1 44.73 -26.11 60.73
N GLU A 2 43.94 -26.78 59.90
CA GLU A 2 43.74 -26.56 58.47
C GLU A 2 43.12 -25.20 58.15
N PHE A 3 43.32 -24.72 56.91
CA PHE A 3 42.31 -24.32 55.90
C PHE A 3 43.09 -23.83 54.64
N LYS A 4 43.40 -24.70 53.67
CA LYS A 4 42.67 -25.07 52.43
C LYS A 4 42.29 -23.91 51.49
N ASN A 5 42.90 -23.99 50.29
CA ASN A 5 42.37 -23.75 48.94
C ASN A 5 41.56 -22.47 48.63
N SER A 6 41.89 -21.80 47.53
CA SER A 6 41.31 -22.11 46.21
C SER A 6 41.36 -20.89 45.29
N THR A 7 41.93 -21.11 44.12
CA THR A 7 41.70 -20.40 42.86
C THR A 7 40.25 -19.95 42.70
N PHE A 8 40.01 -18.67 42.38
CA PHE A 8 38.88 -18.21 41.56
C PHE A 8 39.12 -16.78 41.06
N ILE A 9 39.95 -16.66 40.01
CA ILE A 9 39.94 -15.46 39.15
C ILE A 9 38.63 -15.56 38.34
N LYS A 10 37.60 -14.81 38.75
CA LYS A 10 36.36 -14.68 37.99
C LYS A 10 36.64 -13.82 36.76
N LEU A 11 36.92 -14.49 35.64
CA LEU A 11 36.93 -13.87 34.32
C LEU A 11 35.48 -13.47 33.97
N LEU A 12 35.14 -12.20 34.20
CA LEU A 12 33.87 -11.61 33.74
C LEU A 12 33.97 -11.42 32.23
N ILE A 13 33.63 -12.45 31.47
CA ILE A 13 33.35 -12.31 30.05
C ILE A 13 31.99 -11.63 29.95
N VAL A 14 32.01 -10.30 29.87
CA VAL A 14 30.85 -9.52 29.44
C VAL A 14 30.70 -9.81 27.95
N GLN A 15 29.88 -10.81 27.61
CA GLN A 15 29.34 -10.95 26.26
C GLN A 15 28.45 -9.73 26.04
N CYS A 16 29.00 -8.69 25.41
CA CYS A 16 28.20 -7.73 24.65
C CYS A 16 27.49 -8.54 23.58
N LEU A 17 26.26 -8.97 23.87
CA LEU A 17 25.29 -9.28 22.84
C LEU A 17 25.02 -7.96 22.12
N SER A 18 25.83 -7.68 21.10
CA SER A 18 25.47 -6.71 20.08
C SER A 18 24.19 -7.24 19.44
N VAL A 19 23.05 -6.77 19.96
CA VAL A 19 21.79 -6.82 19.23
C VAL A 19 22.05 -5.99 17.99
N PHE A 20 22.43 -6.65 16.90
CA PHE A 20 22.30 -6.08 15.57
C PHE A 20 20.80 -5.89 15.39
N GLY A 21 20.29 -4.74 15.84
CA GLY A 21 18.98 -4.28 15.40
C GLY A 21 19.10 -4.21 13.90
N LEU A 22 18.39 -5.10 13.19
CA LEU A 22 18.11 -4.90 11.78
C LEU A 22 17.45 -3.54 11.73
N ALA A 23 18.19 -2.51 11.31
CA ALA A 23 17.65 -1.19 11.17
C ALA A 23 16.42 -1.30 10.27
N GLN A 24 15.25 -0.89 10.78
CA GLN A 24 14.08 -0.78 9.90
C GLN A 24 14.45 0.23 8.82
N ASN A 25 14.51 -0.23 7.57
CA ASN A 25 14.95 0.57 6.43
C ASN A 25 13.84 1.50 5.89
N PHE A 26 12.81 1.81 6.69
CA PHE A 26 11.71 2.72 6.37
C PHE A 26 10.93 3.10 7.65
N ASP A 27 10.11 4.15 7.57
CA ASP A 27 9.42 4.74 8.73
C ASP A 27 7.91 4.43 8.79
N PHE A 28 7.28 4.21 7.63
CA PHE A 28 5.86 3.84 7.50
C PHE A 28 5.59 3.26 6.10
N PHE A 29 4.39 2.72 5.86
CA PHE A 29 3.94 2.41 4.50
C PHE A 29 2.88 3.39 4.03
N TYR A 30 2.90 3.75 2.76
CA TYR A 30 1.68 4.13 2.06
C TYR A 30 0.95 2.88 1.58
N PHE A 31 -0.25 2.63 2.10
CA PHE A 31 -1.21 1.73 1.46
C PHE A 31 -2.04 2.53 0.45
N VAL A 32 -1.88 2.17 -0.82
CA VAL A 32 -2.41 2.94 -1.95
C VAL A 32 -3.47 2.14 -2.66
N GLN A 33 -4.65 2.72 -2.78
CA GLN A 33 -5.78 2.16 -3.53
C GLN A 33 -6.12 3.08 -4.71
N GLN A 34 -6.44 2.49 -5.86
CA GLN A 34 -6.78 3.20 -7.08
C GLN A 34 -8.23 2.96 -7.51
N TRP A 35 -8.86 3.97 -8.10
CA TRP A 35 -10.18 3.86 -8.71
C TRP A 35 -10.06 3.41 -10.17
N PRO A 36 -10.61 2.24 -10.55
CA PRO A 36 -10.52 1.73 -11.92
C PRO A 36 -11.15 2.64 -12.98
N GLY A 37 -12.23 3.35 -12.64
CA GLY A 37 -12.88 4.31 -13.56
C GLY A 37 -11.90 5.37 -14.04
N SER A 38 -11.21 6.01 -13.10
CA SER A 38 -10.23 7.07 -13.40
C SER A 38 -8.92 6.55 -14.00
N TYR A 39 -8.64 5.24 -13.92
CA TYR A 39 -7.53 4.66 -14.69
C TYR A 39 -7.93 4.50 -16.17
N CYS A 40 -9.17 4.09 -16.42
CA CYS A 40 -9.63 3.61 -17.73
C CYS A 40 -10.30 4.65 -18.62
N ASP A 41 -10.56 5.87 -18.14
CA ASP A 41 -11.20 6.95 -18.88
C ASP A 41 -10.23 8.08 -19.31
N THR A 42 -8.92 7.87 -19.13
CA THR A 42 -7.88 8.79 -19.60
C THR A 42 -7.59 8.60 -21.11
N GLN A 43 -6.69 9.40 -21.67
CA GLN A 43 -6.19 9.18 -23.04
C GLN A 43 -5.31 7.91 -23.18
N ARG A 44 -4.92 7.28 -22.06
CA ARG A 44 -4.10 6.06 -22.06
C ARG A 44 -5.00 4.83 -22.21
N SER A 45 -4.48 3.80 -22.87
CA SER A 45 -5.18 2.53 -22.97
C SER A 45 -5.33 1.85 -21.61
N CYS A 46 -6.52 1.29 -21.36
CA CYS A 46 -6.81 0.38 -20.26
C CYS A 46 -7.32 -0.95 -20.82
N CYS A 47 -6.91 -2.04 -20.18
CA CYS A 47 -7.34 -3.39 -20.52
C CYS A 47 -7.82 -4.09 -19.25
N TYR A 48 -8.99 -4.72 -19.31
CA TYR A 48 -9.44 -5.55 -18.20
C TYR A 48 -8.55 -6.78 -18.03
N PRO A 49 -8.37 -7.29 -16.80
CA PRO A 49 -7.67 -8.53 -16.54
C PRO A 49 -8.24 -9.71 -17.35
N THR A 50 -7.47 -10.79 -17.44
CA THR A 50 -7.92 -12.05 -18.06
C THR A 50 -9.12 -12.67 -17.35
N THR A 51 -9.41 -12.25 -16.11
CA THR A 51 -10.59 -12.65 -15.33
C THR A 51 -11.85 -11.84 -15.66
N GLY A 52 -11.78 -10.89 -16.60
CA GLY A 52 -12.88 -10.01 -16.98
C GLY A 52 -12.81 -8.64 -16.30
N LYS A 53 -13.87 -7.83 -16.49
CA LYS A 53 -14.01 -6.51 -15.87
C LYS A 53 -13.97 -6.66 -14.33
N PRO A 54 -13.11 -5.94 -13.61
CA PRO A 54 -13.10 -5.96 -12.14
C PRO A 54 -14.44 -5.51 -11.55
N ASP A 55 -14.74 -5.97 -10.34
CA ASP A 55 -15.88 -5.47 -9.57
C ASP A 55 -15.78 -3.95 -9.37
N THR A 56 -16.93 -3.28 -9.29
CA THR A 56 -16.98 -1.84 -8.98
C THR A 56 -16.49 -1.60 -7.55
N GLY A 57 -15.31 -0.99 -7.43
CA GLY A 57 -14.64 -0.76 -6.16
C GLY A 57 -13.22 -0.29 -6.39
N PHE A 58 -12.61 0.29 -5.35
CA PHE A 58 -11.17 0.56 -5.39
C PHE A 58 -10.39 -0.75 -5.47
N GLY A 59 -9.33 -0.77 -6.27
CA GLY A 59 -8.33 -1.85 -6.31
C GLY A 59 -7.07 -1.42 -5.58
N ILE A 60 -6.32 -2.37 -5.02
CA ILE A 60 -4.99 -2.10 -4.46
C ILE A 60 -4.07 -1.68 -5.62
N HIS A 61 -3.29 -0.63 -5.41
CA HIS A 61 -2.12 -0.31 -6.23
C HIS A 61 -0.87 -0.88 -5.56
N GLY A 62 -0.65 -0.56 -4.28
CA GLY A 62 0.44 -1.18 -3.52
C GLY A 62 0.55 -0.78 -2.06
N LEU A 63 1.57 -1.35 -1.41
CA LEU A 63 1.92 -1.11 -0.02
C LEU A 63 3.38 -0.69 0.03
N TRP A 64 3.65 0.61 0.09
CA TRP A 64 4.97 1.15 -0.23
C TRP A 64 5.70 1.64 1.00
N PRO A 65 6.81 1.00 1.41
CA PRO A 65 7.72 1.55 2.41
C PRO A 65 8.12 2.99 2.06
N ASN A 66 8.10 3.88 3.04
CA ASN A 66 8.38 5.31 2.86
C ASN A 66 9.12 5.87 4.07
N TYR A 67 9.85 6.97 3.87
CA TYR A 67 10.54 7.70 4.93
C TYR A 67 9.77 8.97 5.32
N ASN A 68 9.96 9.43 6.55
CA ASN A 68 9.35 10.65 7.08
C ASN A 68 9.80 11.93 6.36
N ASN A 69 10.89 11.87 5.59
CA ASN A 69 11.41 12.98 4.80
C ASN A 69 10.83 13.04 3.37
N GLY A 70 9.88 12.17 3.02
CA GLY A 70 9.22 12.14 1.71
C GLY A 70 9.93 11.34 0.63
N TYR A 71 11.15 10.84 0.87
CA TYR A 71 11.79 9.85 0.01
C TYR A 71 11.28 8.44 0.34
N TYR A 72 11.60 7.46 -0.51
CA TYR A 72 11.30 6.04 -0.27
C TYR A 72 12.45 5.12 -0.69
N PRO A 73 12.64 3.98 -0.02
CA PRO A 73 13.50 2.93 -0.52
C PRO A 73 12.82 2.20 -1.71
N SER A 74 13.62 1.73 -2.66
CA SER A 74 13.12 0.94 -3.79
C SER A 74 14.13 -0.08 -4.28
N ASN A 75 13.66 -1.22 -4.80
CA ASN A 75 14.50 -2.26 -5.38
C ASN A 75 15.59 -2.77 -4.41
N CYS A 76 15.19 -3.05 -3.16
CA CYS A 76 16.12 -3.22 -2.05
C CYS A 76 16.86 -4.57 -2.03
N ASP A 77 16.29 -5.63 -2.59
CA ASP A 77 16.96 -6.92 -2.71
C ASP A 77 16.83 -7.50 -4.14
N PRO A 78 17.88 -7.43 -4.97
CA PRO A 78 17.87 -8.04 -6.30
C PRO A 78 17.87 -9.57 -6.26
N ASN A 79 18.17 -10.20 -5.13
CA ASN A 79 18.15 -11.66 -4.95
C ASN A 79 16.81 -12.20 -4.45
N SER A 80 15.83 -11.33 -4.24
CA SER A 80 14.47 -11.70 -3.83
C SER A 80 13.45 -11.43 -4.95
N PRO A 81 13.52 -12.18 -6.08
CA PRO A 81 12.53 -12.05 -7.14
C PRO A 81 11.16 -12.55 -6.65
N PHE A 82 10.10 -12.03 -7.25
CA PHE A 82 8.74 -12.51 -6.98
C PHE A 82 8.61 -13.99 -7.33
N LYS A 83 8.14 -14.79 -6.37
CA LYS A 83 7.85 -16.22 -6.54
C LYS A 83 6.35 -16.45 -6.42
N GLN A 84 5.66 -16.76 -7.52
CA GLN A 84 4.21 -17.01 -7.48
C GLN A 84 3.81 -18.12 -6.51
N SER A 85 4.66 -19.15 -6.34
CA SER A 85 4.39 -20.28 -5.45
C SER A 85 4.19 -19.86 -3.99
N THR A 86 4.85 -18.79 -3.54
CA THR A 86 4.75 -18.31 -2.15
C THR A 86 3.43 -17.61 -1.87
N VAL A 87 2.65 -17.24 -2.90
CA VAL A 87 1.36 -16.55 -2.78
C VAL A 87 0.22 -17.31 -3.46
N SER A 88 0.41 -18.61 -3.71
CA SER A 88 -0.53 -19.46 -4.46
C SER A 88 -1.93 -19.49 -3.83
N ASP A 89 -2.02 -19.48 -2.51
CA ASP A 89 -3.27 -19.40 -1.73
C ASP A 89 -3.96 -18.02 -1.83
N LEU A 90 -3.22 -16.97 -2.18
CA LEU A 90 -3.72 -15.60 -2.27
C LEU A 90 -4.16 -15.19 -3.69
N ILE A 91 -3.82 -15.97 -4.73
CA ILE A 91 -4.01 -15.58 -6.14
C ILE A 91 -5.44 -15.13 -6.45
N SER A 92 -6.46 -15.89 -6.02
CA SER A 92 -7.86 -15.51 -6.28
C SER A 92 -8.22 -14.18 -5.63
N SER A 93 -7.73 -13.93 -4.41
CA SER A 93 -7.96 -12.66 -3.70
C SER A 93 -7.22 -11.50 -4.36
N LEU A 94 -5.99 -11.74 -4.83
CA LEU A 94 -5.19 -10.76 -5.58
C LEU A 94 -5.84 -10.40 -6.92
N GLN A 95 -6.35 -11.38 -7.67
CA GLN A 95 -7.07 -11.13 -8.92
C GLN A 95 -8.30 -10.23 -8.72
N LYS A 96 -9.02 -10.43 -7.60
CA LYS A 96 -10.20 -9.62 -7.27
C LYS A 96 -9.83 -8.23 -6.76
N SER A 97 -8.87 -8.16 -5.84
CA SER A 97 -8.64 -6.96 -5.02
C SER A 97 -7.46 -6.12 -5.48
N TRP A 98 -6.55 -6.68 -6.28
CA TRP A 98 -5.34 -6.06 -6.81
C TRP A 98 -5.21 -6.30 -8.33
N PRO A 99 -6.23 -6.00 -9.14
CA PRO A 99 -6.22 -6.27 -10.57
C PRO A 99 -5.22 -5.38 -11.31
N THR A 100 -4.65 -5.89 -12.40
CA THR A 100 -3.95 -5.05 -13.38
C THR A 100 -4.95 -4.46 -14.37
N LEU A 101 -4.75 -3.18 -14.73
CA LEU A 101 -5.51 -2.50 -15.79
C LEU A 101 -4.63 -2.11 -16.99
N ALA A 102 -3.35 -2.48 -16.95
CA ALA A 102 -2.42 -2.21 -18.04
C ALA A 102 -2.73 -3.06 -19.27
N CYS A 103 -2.39 -2.54 -20.46
CA CYS A 103 -2.50 -3.26 -21.72
C CYS A 103 -1.17 -3.90 -22.14
N PRO A 104 -1.19 -5.08 -22.79
CA PRO A 104 -2.39 -5.91 -23.06
C PRO A 104 -2.96 -6.55 -21.79
N SER A 105 -4.17 -7.11 -21.88
CA SER A 105 -4.83 -7.82 -20.77
C SER A 105 -3.89 -8.84 -20.12
N GLY A 106 -3.84 -8.82 -18.79
CA GLY A 106 -2.94 -9.65 -17.99
C GLY A 106 -3.63 -10.33 -16.81
N ASN A 107 -2.98 -11.36 -16.27
CA ASN A 107 -3.46 -12.10 -15.11
C ASN A 107 -3.02 -11.51 -13.75
N GLY A 108 -2.35 -10.35 -13.76
CA GLY A 108 -1.85 -9.66 -12.57
C GLY A 108 -0.41 -9.99 -12.18
N LEU A 109 0.15 -11.13 -12.60
CA LEU A 109 1.48 -11.59 -12.12
C LEU A 109 2.61 -10.59 -12.37
N SER A 110 2.63 -9.95 -13.55
CA SER A 110 3.66 -8.94 -13.86
C SER A 110 3.53 -7.71 -12.96
N PHE A 111 2.30 -7.33 -12.60
CA PHE A 111 2.05 -6.18 -11.74
C PHE A 111 2.44 -6.48 -10.30
N TRP A 112 2.03 -7.64 -9.77
CA TRP A 112 2.45 -8.06 -8.43
C TRP A 112 3.96 -8.29 -8.34
N SER A 113 4.59 -8.82 -9.39
CA SER A 113 6.04 -8.93 -9.47
C SER A 113 6.72 -7.56 -9.39
N HIS A 114 6.21 -6.55 -10.12
CA HIS A 114 6.70 -5.19 -10.04
C HIS A 114 6.59 -4.61 -8.62
N GLU A 115 5.41 -4.71 -8.01
CA GLU A 115 5.14 -4.20 -6.67
C GLU A 115 6.02 -4.89 -5.61
N TRP A 116 6.22 -6.20 -5.73
CA TRP A 116 7.14 -6.93 -4.86
C TRP A 116 8.59 -6.46 -5.03
N VAL A 117 9.12 -6.51 -6.26
CA VAL A 117 10.53 -6.23 -6.51
C VAL A 117 10.87 -4.78 -6.16
N LYS A 118 10.00 -3.84 -6.52
CA LYS A 118 10.23 -2.41 -6.29
C LYS A 118 9.98 -2.00 -4.84
N HIS A 119 8.93 -2.50 -4.20
CA HIS A 119 8.48 -2.02 -2.88
C HIS A 119 8.54 -3.11 -1.80
N GLY A 120 8.01 -4.30 -2.06
CA GLY A 120 7.98 -5.41 -1.10
C GLY A 120 9.35 -5.83 -0.57
N THR A 121 10.38 -5.89 -1.43
CA THR A 121 11.77 -6.20 -1.03
C THR A 121 12.33 -5.22 0.01
N CYS A 122 11.81 -4.00 0.07
CA CYS A 122 12.23 -2.99 1.06
C CYS A 122 11.58 -3.19 2.44
N SER A 123 10.68 -4.17 2.58
CA SER A 123 10.00 -4.51 3.82
C SER A 123 10.32 -5.91 4.35
N GLU A 124 11.26 -6.63 3.75
CA GLU A 124 11.55 -8.05 4.06
C GLU A 124 11.96 -8.33 5.50
N ALA A 125 12.52 -7.34 6.20
CA ALA A 125 12.83 -7.45 7.62
C ALA A 125 11.57 -7.60 8.50
N VAL A 126 10.38 -7.26 7.98
CA VAL A 126 9.10 -7.30 8.69
C VAL A 126 8.07 -8.19 7.98
N LEU A 127 8.01 -8.10 6.65
CA LEU A 127 7.04 -8.80 5.81
C LEU A 127 7.78 -9.58 4.73
N ASP A 128 7.76 -10.91 4.80
CA ASP A 128 8.16 -11.74 3.66
C ASP A 128 7.15 -11.57 2.50
N GLN A 129 7.43 -12.21 1.35
CA GLN A 129 6.57 -12.06 0.18
C GLN A 129 5.11 -12.42 0.46
N HIS A 130 4.84 -13.53 1.18
CA HIS A 130 3.46 -13.90 1.51
C HIS A 130 2.83 -12.87 2.44
N GLY A 131 3.55 -12.47 3.49
CA GLY A 131 3.15 -11.46 4.46
C GLY A 131 2.80 -10.13 3.82
N TYR A 132 3.61 -9.65 2.88
CA TYR A 132 3.38 -8.40 2.14
C TYR A 132 2.03 -8.38 1.41
N PHE A 133 1.78 -9.39 0.58
CA PHE A 133 0.52 -9.49 -0.17
C PHE A 133 -0.68 -9.76 0.76
N LYS A 134 -0.49 -10.60 1.78
CA LYS A 134 -1.54 -10.88 2.77
C LYS A 134 -1.90 -9.64 3.57
N SER A 135 -0.93 -8.81 3.95
CA SER A 135 -1.19 -7.57 4.69
C SER A 135 -1.97 -6.58 3.84
N ALA A 136 -1.54 -6.34 2.60
CA ALA A 136 -2.26 -5.48 1.67
C ALA A 136 -3.72 -5.94 1.44
N LEU A 137 -3.95 -7.25 1.30
CA LEU A 137 -5.30 -7.82 1.19
C LEU A 137 -6.14 -7.62 2.46
N LYS A 138 -5.54 -7.78 3.65
CA LYS A 138 -6.23 -7.51 4.92
C LYS A 138 -6.60 -6.04 5.06
N LEU A 139 -5.68 -5.14 4.75
CA LEU A 139 -5.93 -3.69 4.75
C LEU A 139 -7.04 -3.32 3.77
N LYS A 140 -7.05 -3.94 2.58
CA LYS A 140 -8.12 -3.75 1.60
C LYS A 140 -9.49 -4.19 2.09
N ALA A 141 -9.55 -5.29 2.85
CA ALA A 141 -10.80 -5.76 3.45
C ALA A 141 -11.24 -4.88 4.63
N GLN A 142 -10.29 -4.33 5.40
CA GLN A 142 -10.56 -3.42 6.50
C GLN A 142 -11.01 -2.03 6.03
N ILE A 143 -10.51 -1.58 4.88
CA ILE A 143 -10.70 -0.23 4.35
C ILE A 143 -11.46 -0.30 3.02
N ASP A 144 -12.77 -0.50 3.11
CA ASP A 144 -13.65 -0.45 1.95
C ASP A 144 -13.97 1.00 1.58
N LEU A 145 -13.07 1.63 0.81
CA LEU A 145 -13.20 3.02 0.39
C LEU A 145 -14.50 3.31 -0.35
N LEU A 146 -15.00 2.37 -1.16
CA LEU A 146 -16.24 2.60 -1.88
C LEU A 146 -17.40 2.69 -0.89
N GLN A 147 -17.52 1.74 0.04
CA GLN A 147 -18.60 1.78 1.04
C GLN A 147 -18.52 2.99 1.96
N ILE A 148 -17.30 3.41 2.33
CA ILE A 148 -17.07 4.62 3.12
C ILE A 148 -17.60 5.86 2.39
N LEU A 149 -17.27 6.01 1.10
CA LEU A 149 -17.69 7.16 0.31
C LEU A 149 -19.21 7.14 0.04
N LEU A 150 -19.77 5.98 -0.30
CA LEU A 150 -21.22 5.81 -0.47
C LEU A 150 -22.00 6.17 0.80
N GLY A 151 -21.50 5.74 1.97
CA GLY A 151 -22.09 6.08 3.27
C GLY A 151 -22.09 7.58 3.59
N ALA A 152 -21.21 8.36 2.94
CA ALA A 152 -21.17 9.81 3.02
C ALA A 152 -21.93 10.51 1.87
N GLY A 153 -22.62 9.76 1.00
CA GLY A 153 -23.34 10.29 -0.16
C GLY A 153 -22.43 10.67 -1.34
N ILE A 154 -21.20 10.18 -1.36
CA ILE A 154 -20.23 10.38 -2.45
C ILE A 154 -20.23 9.16 -3.35
N ASN A 155 -20.92 9.25 -4.48
CA ASN A 155 -21.16 8.12 -5.38
C ASN A 155 -20.26 8.21 -6.63
N PRO A 156 -19.82 7.08 -7.20
CA PRO A 156 -19.13 7.05 -8.50
C PRO A 156 -20.14 7.21 -9.64
N ASP A 157 -20.78 8.38 -9.71
CA ASP A 157 -21.88 8.70 -10.63
C ASP A 157 -21.48 9.74 -11.70
N GLY A 158 -20.20 10.10 -11.77
CA GLY A 158 -19.69 11.20 -12.60
C GLY A 158 -19.92 12.58 -11.99
N GLY A 159 -20.48 12.66 -10.78
CA GLY A 159 -20.60 13.90 -10.02
C GLY A 159 -19.24 14.44 -9.57
N SER A 160 -19.23 15.74 -9.21
CA SER A 160 -18.05 16.42 -8.67
C SER A 160 -18.18 16.60 -7.16
N TYR A 161 -17.14 16.24 -6.43
CA TYR A 161 -17.09 16.27 -4.97
C TYR A 161 -15.85 17.02 -4.49
N SER A 162 -15.98 17.79 -3.41
CA SER A 162 -14.83 18.51 -2.87
C SER A 162 -13.79 17.54 -2.30
N ILE A 163 -12.50 17.84 -2.44
CA ILE A 163 -11.42 17.05 -1.82
C ILE A 163 -11.63 16.96 -0.30
N SER A 164 -12.06 18.06 0.33
CA SER A 164 -12.34 18.10 1.76
C SER A 164 -13.45 17.13 2.19
N SER A 165 -14.52 16.98 1.39
CA SER A 165 -15.59 16.02 1.69
C SER A 165 -15.12 14.58 1.59
N ILE A 166 -14.28 14.25 0.59
CA ILE A 166 -13.70 12.92 0.43
C ILE A 166 -12.77 12.60 1.62
N GLN A 167 -11.87 13.53 1.96
CA GLN A 167 -10.95 13.37 3.09
C GLN A 167 -11.68 13.23 4.41
N ASN A 168 -12.73 14.03 4.64
CA ASN A 168 -13.53 13.96 5.87
C ASN A 168 -14.32 12.65 5.97
N ALA A 169 -14.92 12.17 4.87
CA ALA A 169 -15.62 10.90 4.85
C ALA A 169 -14.71 9.74 5.26
N VAL A 170 -13.52 9.67 4.67
CA VAL A 170 -12.53 8.65 5.00
C VAL A 170 -11.99 8.83 6.41
N ARG A 171 -11.61 10.05 6.82
CA ARG A 171 -11.11 10.31 8.18
C ARG A 171 -12.12 9.91 9.25
N ASN A 172 -13.39 10.21 9.06
CA ASN A 172 -14.43 9.85 10.00
C ASN A 172 -14.61 8.33 10.13
N ALA A 173 -14.35 7.58 9.05
CA ALA A 173 -14.45 6.13 9.05
C ALA A 173 -13.23 5.41 9.64
N ILE A 174 -12.01 5.89 9.34
CA ILE A 174 -10.77 5.17 9.69
C ILE A 174 -9.91 5.86 10.76
N GLY A 175 -10.28 7.07 11.18
CA GLY A 175 -9.59 7.84 12.20
C GLY A 175 -8.29 8.53 11.74
N SER A 176 -7.98 8.53 10.45
CA SER A 176 -6.76 9.12 9.86
C SER A 176 -7.08 9.86 8.57
N THR A 177 -6.43 11.00 8.30
CA THR A 177 -6.66 11.75 7.06
C THR A 177 -5.97 11.07 5.88
N PRO A 178 -6.70 10.72 4.79
CA PRO A 178 -6.06 10.15 3.62
C PRO A 178 -5.40 11.23 2.76
N GLY A 179 -4.34 10.83 2.04
CA GLY A 179 -3.86 11.55 0.87
C GLY A 179 -4.75 11.26 -0.33
N ILE A 180 -5.01 12.26 -1.15
CA ILE A 180 -5.78 12.12 -2.39
C ILE A 180 -4.88 12.48 -3.56
N GLU A 181 -4.79 11.58 -4.53
CA GLU A 181 -4.17 11.84 -5.82
C GLU A 181 -5.25 11.87 -6.91
N CYS A 182 -5.11 12.83 -7.80
CA CYS A 182 -6.00 13.04 -8.92
C CYS A 182 -5.25 12.87 -10.23
N ASN A 183 -5.97 12.42 -11.25
CA ASN A 183 -5.50 12.49 -12.62
C ASN A 183 -6.53 13.26 -13.46
N VAL A 184 -6.36 13.23 -14.78
CA VAL A 184 -7.22 13.94 -15.72
C VAL A 184 -7.82 12.94 -16.71
N ASP A 185 -9.14 12.98 -16.87
CA ASP A 185 -9.85 12.15 -17.85
C ASP A 185 -9.59 12.61 -19.29
N ALA A 186 -10.11 11.88 -20.29
CA ALA A 186 -9.96 12.25 -21.70
C ALA A 186 -10.64 13.59 -22.07
N SER A 187 -11.57 14.07 -21.25
CA SER A 187 -12.30 15.34 -21.42
C SER A 187 -11.61 16.54 -20.75
N GLY A 188 -10.55 16.30 -19.97
CA GLY A 188 -9.82 17.35 -19.25
C GLY A 188 -10.29 17.59 -17.82
N ASN A 189 -11.16 16.77 -17.25
CA ASN A 189 -11.64 16.94 -15.88
C ASN A 189 -10.66 16.35 -14.86
N SER A 190 -10.38 17.07 -13.78
CA SER A 190 -9.70 16.52 -12.60
C SER A 190 -10.61 15.50 -11.90
N GLN A 191 -10.08 14.33 -11.59
CA GLN A 191 -10.87 13.20 -11.06
C GLN A 191 -10.15 12.42 -9.97
N LEU A 192 -10.92 11.80 -9.06
CA LEU A 192 -10.43 10.98 -7.96
C LEU A 192 -9.74 9.72 -8.47
N TYR A 193 -8.42 9.67 -8.39
CA TYR A 193 -7.65 8.57 -8.96
C TYR A 193 -7.12 7.60 -7.90
N GLN A 194 -6.36 8.08 -6.91
CA GLN A 194 -5.81 7.22 -5.86
C GLN A 194 -6.02 7.81 -4.47
N VAL A 195 -6.12 6.93 -3.48
CA VAL A 195 -6.25 7.27 -2.07
C VAL A 195 -5.11 6.60 -1.30
N TYR A 196 -4.39 7.40 -0.54
CA TYR A 196 -3.21 7.04 0.22
C TYR A 196 -3.55 7.00 1.71
N ILE A 197 -3.27 5.88 2.37
CA ILE A 197 -3.48 5.70 3.81
C ILE A 197 -2.17 5.23 4.41
N CYS A 198 -1.73 5.87 5.48
CA CYS A 198 -0.47 5.50 6.13
C CYS A 198 -0.66 4.35 7.11
N ILE A 199 0.22 3.38 7.02
CA ILE A 199 0.25 2.18 7.85
C ILE A 199 1.58 2.14 8.60
N ASP A 200 1.56 1.70 9.86
CA ASP A 200 2.76 1.52 10.66
C ASP A 200 3.72 0.49 10.04
N THR A 201 4.96 0.43 10.55
CA THR A 201 5.98 -0.46 9.98
C THR A 201 5.69 -1.94 10.16
N SER A 202 4.71 -2.32 11.00
CA SER A 202 4.21 -3.71 11.06
C SER A 202 3.30 -4.06 9.87
N GLY A 203 2.94 -3.08 9.04
CA GLY A 203 2.09 -3.25 7.88
C GLY A 203 0.63 -3.55 8.22
N SER A 204 0.17 -3.25 9.44
CA SER A 204 -1.14 -3.69 9.93
C SER A 204 -2.01 -2.56 10.50
N ASN A 205 -1.43 -1.54 11.12
CA ASN A 205 -2.21 -0.52 11.82
C ASN A 205 -2.23 0.79 11.07
N ILE A 206 -3.41 1.40 10.95
CA ILE A 206 -3.60 2.72 10.38
C ILE A 206 -2.97 3.75 11.32
N ILE A 207 -2.20 4.67 10.76
CA ILE A 207 -1.59 5.80 11.47
C ILE A 207 -1.94 7.12 10.75
N GLU A 208 -1.77 8.24 11.45
CA GLU A 208 -1.73 9.54 10.78
C GLU A 208 -0.48 9.61 9.91
N CYS A 209 -0.62 10.14 8.69
CA CYS A 209 0.49 10.22 7.76
C CYS A 209 1.57 11.20 8.24
N PRO A 210 2.82 10.76 8.44
CA PRO A 210 3.91 11.65 8.85
C PRO A 210 4.19 12.76 7.83
N ILE A 211 3.99 12.43 6.55
CA ILE A 211 4.02 13.34 5.42
C ILE A 211 2.89 12.93 4.47
N MET A 212 2.26 13.90 3.81
CA MET A 212 1.21 13.63 2.81
C MET A 212 1.85 13.44 1.44
N PRO A 213 1.28 12.59 0.55
CA PRO A 213 1.74 12.51 -0.82
C PRO A 213 1.51 13.87 -1.49
N ASN A 214 2.35 14.21 -2.47
CA ASN A 214 2.20 15.49 -3.16
C ASN A 214 0.85 15.54 -3.90
N SER A 215 -0.07 16.39 -3.43
CA SER A 215 -1.43 16.55 -3.92
C SER A 215 -1.59 17.71 -4.91
N ASP A 216 -0.50 18.30 -5.43
CA ASP A 216 -0.49 19.50 -6.30
C ASP A 216 -1.30 19.37 -7.61
N ARG A 217 -1.92 18.21 -7.88
CA ARG A 217 -2.67 17.91 -9.11
C ARG A 217 -4.18 17.80 -8.91
N CYS A 218 -4.68 17.95 -7.69
CA CYS A 218 -6.09 17.91 -7.42
C CYS A 218 -6.69 19.31 -7.46
N ASP A 219 -7.76 19.48 -8.24
CA ASP A 219 -8.62 20.65 -8.11
C ASP A 219 -9.36 20.60 -6.75
N SER A 220 -9.92 21.74 -6.32
CA SER A 220 -10.67 21.80 -5.05
C SER A 220 -11.87 20.84 -5.01
N ALA A 221 -12.43 20.50 -6.18
CA ALA A 221 -13.42 19.48 -6.38
C ALA A 221 -13.06 18.62 -7.60
N VAL A 222 -13.37 17.33 -7.53
CA VAL A 222 -12.96 16.33 -8.51
C VAL A 222 -14.10 15.42 -8.88
N VAL A 223 -14.10 14.97 -10.13
CA VAL A 223 -15.08 14.00 -10.64
C VAL A 223 -14.83 12.64 -9.98
N PHE A 224 -15.91 11.95 -9.62
CA PHE A 224 -15.86 10.53 -9.24
C PHE A 224 -16.58 9.72 -10.33
N PRO A 225 -15.86 9.24 -11.36
CA PRO A 225 -16.48 8.64 -12.53
C PRO A 225 -17.07 7.27 -12.21
N ALA A 226 -18.10 6.87 -12.96
CA ALA A 226 -18.58 5.50 -12.96
C ALA A 226 -17.52 4.54 -13.54
N PHE A 227 -17.61 3.26 -13.18
CA PHE A 227 -16.76 2.20 -13.73
C PHE A 227 -17.57 1.06 -14.33
#